data_AF-A0A4R2LHU6-F1
#
_entry.id   AF-A0A4R2LHU6-F1
#
_cell.length_a   1.000
_cell.length_b   1.000
_cell.length_c   1.000
_cell.angle_alpha   90.00
_cell.angle_beta   90.00
_cell.angle_gamma   90.00
#
_symmetry.space_group_name_H-M   'P 1'
#
loop_
_entity.id
_entity.type
_entity.pdbx_description
1 polymer ?
#
loop_
_entity_poly.entity_id
_entity_poly.type
_entity_poly.pdbx_seq_one_letter_code
_entity_poly.pdbx_strand_id
1 'polypeptide(L)'
;ATVSGGGVDKVVPIPWEVEFSEDGIVWNKNKPAWLTAFTENGEGGTGPTNHTAGVAPQVNSAPPNPHTEALRNAAQVAGYDLSTKGGTAPMRTANCYIVNAPGTYRLPLVYGNAVDYVKAPGTGNNTSAYISSAPASNNILSTFINHLGNGITNPYIYNNAGCVPASCTLVWQDEPNLVTNVALSSDRHFLEFTVNQATIHQGNAVVAVRDASNTVLWSWHIWVTDYKPGTGDKTITNYQDKQYTIMPYALGWCDAKEEIYAERTVQVRFKQRPTAGYTSAEMKTFTLKQKAHTIIEIGNNTFYQWGRKDPFVGGIKLNTNKTWYDADGNRNVYQNPATENFSADNACIVSGIQKPGVYCTNSYMDARYLNLWSADNDVTTHNDNIVVKTIYDPCPVGYKLPPSNGFTGFTTTGTNAGEVNKKGAWNEGWNLYCGKNMTGDTVFFPASGYRLYDSSGVWRQGQYGVYWSAVPLRKEDGHAMILFPSYVCPMSSYGHYYYRGRGFSVWPFQE
;
A
#
# COMPACT_ATOMS: atom_id res chain seq x y z
N ALA A 1 -51.46 -30.94 11.04
CA ALA A 1 -52.13 -30.80 12.36
C ALA A 1 -52.86 -32.10 12.69
N THR A 2 -53.13 -32.37 13.97
CA THR A 2 -53.90 -33.54 14.41
C THR A 2 -55.38 -33.18 14.49
N VAL A 3 -56.24 -34.08 14.00
CA VAL A 3 -57.68 -33.84 13.84
C VAL A 3 -58.42 -34.91 14.58
N SER A 4 -59.19 -34.52 15.59
CA SER A 4 -60.02 -35.44 16.36
C SER A 4 -61.47 -35.34 15.90
N GLY A 5 -61.91 -36.28 15.07
CA GLY A 5 -63.30 -36.47 14.69
C GLY A 5 -63.55 -37.93 14.33
N GLY A 6 -64.42 -38.62 15.08
CA GLY A 6 -64.80 -40.02 14.82
C GLY A 6 -63.87 -41.11 15.38
N GLY A 7 -62.96 -40.79 16.31
CA GLY A 7 -62.20 -41.80 17.06
C GLY A 7 -60.84 -42.22 16.48
N VAL A 8 -60.32 -41.53 15.45
CA VAL A 8 -58.96 -41.74 14.94
C VAL A 8 -58.29 -40.40 14.67
N ASP A 9 -57.14 -40.16 15.32
CA ASP A 9 -56.31 -38.98 15.06
C ASP A 9 -55.68 -39.08 13.67
N LYS A 10 -56.07 -38.18 12.77
CA LYS A 10 -55.48 -38.09 11.43
C LYS A 10 -54.47 -36.93 11.38
N VAL A 11 -53.31 -37.14 10.76
CA VAL A 11 -52.39 -36.04 10.43
C VAL A 11 -52.77 -35.51 9.06
N VAL A 12 -53.19 -34.24 9.00
CA VAL A 12 -53.64 -33.60 7.75
C VAL A 12 -52.73 -32.42 7.41
N PRO A 13 -52.25 -32.30 6.15
CA PRO A 13 -51.61 -31.08 5.63
C PRO A 13 -52.56 -29.89 5.72
N ILE A 14 -52.09 -28.77 6.26
CA ILE A 14 -52.85 -27.52 6.29
C ILE A 14 -52.07 -26.46 5.52
N PRO A 15 -52.68 -25.81 4.51
CA PRO A 15 -52.04 -24.75 3.78
C PRO A 15 -51.66 -23.59 4.70
N TRP A 16 -50.54 -22.95 4.42
CA TRP A 16 -50.03 -21.84 5.20
C TRP A 16 -49.54 -20.72 4.29
N GLU A 17 -49.54 -19.52 4.85
CA GLU A 17 -48.93 -18.33 4.27
C GLU A 17 -48.12 -17.60 5.34
N VAL A 18 -47.25 -16.69 4.91
CA VAL A 18 -46.47 -15.86 5.81
C VAL A 18 -46.76 -14.37 5.61
N GLU A 19 -46.40 -13.62 6.63
CA GLU A 19 -46.31 -12.17 6.59
C GLU A 19 -45.06 -11.71 7.32
N PHE A 20 -44.63 -10.50 7.02
CA PHE A 20 -43.35 -9.94 7.38
C PHE A 20 -43.52 -8.64 8.17
N SER A 21 -42.65 -8.40 9.14
CA SER A 21 -42.63 -7.17 9.92
C SER A 21 -41.20 -6.76 10.24
N GLU A 22 -40.82 -5.51 9.94
CA GLU A 22 -39.50 -4.96 10.27
C GLU A 22 -39.47 -4.30 11.66
N ASP A 23 -40.63 -3.96 12.22
CA ASP A 23 -40.80 -3.30 13.53
C ASP A 23 -41.48 -4.18 14.59
N GLY A 24 -42.02 -5.35 14.20
CA GLY A 24 -42.81 -6.24 15.04
C GLY A 24 -44.27 -5.82 15.25
N ILE A 25 -44.66 -4.66 14.72
CA ILE A 25 -45.97 -4.02 14.93
C ILE A 25 -46.79 -4.12 13.65
N VAL A 26 -46.23 -3.67 12.52
CA VAL A 26 -46.90 -3.64 11.21
C VAL A 26 -46.53 -4.89 10.42
N TRP A 27 -47.55 -5.63 9.97
CA TRP A 27 -47.39 -6.88 9.25
C TRP A 27 -47.84 -6.75 7.79
N ASN A 28 -46.95 -7.09 6.86
CA ASN A 28 -47.13 -6.96 5.43
C ASN A 28 -47.02 -8.32 4.74
N LYS A 29 -47.75 -8.52 3.63
CA LYS A 29 -47.59 -9.73 2.79
C LYS A 29 -46.27 -9.75 2.03
N ASN A 30 -45.75 -8.57 1.67
CA ASN A 30 -44.52 -8.46 0.92
C ASN A 30 -43.32 -8.56 1.85
N LYS A 31 -42.35 -9.40 1.48
CA LYS A 31 -41.03 -9.43 2.13
C LYS A 31 -40.26 -8.13 1.88
N PRO A 32 -39.38 -7.72 2.82
CA PRO A 32 -38.50 -6.59 2.57
C PRO A 32 -37.57 -6.88 1.39
N ALA A 33 -37.19 -5.84 0.64
CA ALA A 33 -36.44 -5.97 -0.62
C ALA A 33 -35.12 -6.76 -0.47
N TRP A 34 -34.51 -6.72 0.71
CA TRP A 34 -33.26 -7.42 0.99
C TRP A 34 -33.42 -8.92 1.22
N LEU A 35 -34.63 -9.41 1.53
CA LEU A 35 -34.94 -10.83 1.55
C LEU A 35 -35.30 -11.25 0.13
N THR A 36 -34.30 -11.65 -0.66
CA THR A 36 -34.41 -11.85 -2.11
C THR A 36 -35.14 -13.14 -2.47
N ALA A 37 -35.07 -14.17 -1.62
CA ALA A 37 -35.83 -15.40 -1.79
C ALA A 37 -36.39 -15.87 -0.44
N PHE A 38 -37.66 -16.26 -0.41
CA PHE A 38 -38.29 -16.89 0.73
C PHE A 38 -39.52 -17.68 0.26
N THR A 39 -39.85 -18.81 0.90
CA THR A 39 -41.08 -19.54 0.60
C THR A 39 -42.25 -18.90 1.34
N GLU A 40 -43.12 -18.21 0.61
CA GLU A 40 -44.16 -17.37 1.21
C GLU A 40 -45.46 -18.11 1.53
N ASN A 41 -45.68 -19.29 0.93
CA ASN A 41 -46.83 -20.13 1.16
C ASN A 41 -46.54 -21.60 0.80
N GLY A 42 -47.38 -22.51 1.27
CA GLY A 42 -47.35 -23.91 0.87
C GLY A 42 -48.59 -24.67 1.36
N GLU A 43 -48.84 -25.84 0.79
CA GLU A 43 -50.02 -26.68 1.11
C GLU A 43 -49.89 -27.41 2.48
N GLY A 44 -48.74 -27.30 3.13
CA GLY A 44 -48.40 -28.06 4.34
C GLY A 44 -48.01 -29.51 4.03
N GLY A 45 -47.59 -30.24 5.07
CA GLY A 45 -47.14 -31.63 4.92
C GLY A 45 -47.26 -32.42 6.22
N THR A 46 -47.03 -33.73 6.12
CA THR A 46 -47.03 -34.65 7.27
C THR A 46 -45.64 -34.87 7.87
N GLY A 47 -44.61 -34.23 7.32
CA GLY A 47 -43.23 -34.26 7.78
C GLY A 47 -42.54 -32.90 7.64
N PRO A 48 -41.37 -32.72 8.27
CA PRO A 48 -40.61 -31.48 8.22
C PRO A 48 -40.15 -31.18 6.78
N THR A 49 -40.26 -29.92 6.37
CA THR A 49 -39.80 -29.43 5.08
C THR A 49 -38.80 -28.29 5.31
N ASN A 50 -37.70 -28.29 4.58
CA ASN A 50 -36.70 -27.24 4.65
C ASN A 50 -37.04 -26.12 3.66
N HIS A 51 -36.91 -24.88 4.12
CA HIS A 51 -37.05 -23.68 3.29
C HIS A 51 -35.76 -22.86 3.35
N THR A 52 -35.41 -22.23 2.23
CA THR A 52 -34.22 -21.39 2.13
C THR A 52 -34.61 -19.92 2.08
N ALA A 53 -33.84 -19.09 2.77
CA ALA A 53 -33.90 -17.63 2.68
C ALA A 53 -32.68 -17.13 1.91
N GLY A 54 -32.90 -16.40 0.82
CA GLY A 54 -31.86 -15.65 0.11
C GLY A 54 -31.80 -14.22 0.61
N VAL A 55 -30.60 -13.68 0.85
CA VAL A 55 -30.42 -12.30 1.28
C VAL A 55 -29.53 -11.55 0.28
N ALA A 56 -29.91 -10.32 -0.06
CA ALA A 56 -29.07 -9.43 -0.88
C ALA A 56 -27.81 -9.02 -0.11
N PRO A 57 -26.71 -8.62 -0.76
CA PRO A 57 -25.60 -7.94 -0.08
C PRO A 57 -26.10 -6.74 0.73
N GLN A 58 -25.47 -6.47 1.88
CA GLN A 58 -25.76 -5.26 2.65
C GLN A 58 -24.95 -4.09 2.07
N VAL A 59 -25.42 -2.87 2.28
CA VAL A 59 -24.74 -1.65 1.82
C VAL A 59 -23.86 -1.10 2.94
N ASN A 60 -22.64 -0.67 2.61
CA ASN A 60 -21.75 0.02 3.53
C ASN A 60 -22.36 1.38 3.93
N SER A 61 -22.43 1.64 5.24
CA SER A 61 -22.92 2.87 5.85
C SER A 61 -21.83 3.62 6.62
N ALA A 62 -20.55 3.31 6.39
CA ALA A 62 -19.43 4.05 6.98
C ALA A 62 -19.41 5.51 6.50
N PRO A 63 -18.98 6.46 7.35
CA PRO A 63 -18.79 7.83 6.91
C PRO A 63 -17.72 7.90 5.79
N PRO A 64 -17.77 8.91 4.91
CA PRO A 64 -16.71 9.13 3.93
C PRO A 64 -15.34 9.23 4.60
N ASN A 65 -14.32 8.60 3.99
CA ASN A 65 -12.96 8.67 4.51
C ASN A 65 -12.48 10.14 4.54
N PRO A 66 -12.05 10.66 5.71
CA PRO A 66 -11.73 12.08 5.87
C PRO A 66 -10.54 12.54 5.01
N HIS A 67 -9.57 11.66 4.73
CA HIS A 67 -8.42 11.97 3.87
C HIS A 67 -8.84 12.11 2.41
N THR A 68 -9.75 11.24 1.94
CA THR A 68 -10.33 11.36 0.60
C THR A 68 -11.14 12.65 0.46
N GLU A 69 -11.93 13.01 1.47
CA GLU A 69 -12.67 14.27 1.47
C GLU A 69 -11.73 15.50 1.51
N ALA A 70 -10.66 15.47 2.30
CA ALA A 70 -9.65 16.52 2.31
C ALA A 70 -9.00 16.71 0.93
N LEU A 71 -8.65 15.61 0.25
CA LEU A 71 -8.10 15.62 -1.10
C LEU A 71 -9.08 16.19 -2.12
N ARG A 72 -10.35 15.78 -2.08
CA ARG A 72 -11.39 16.28 -3.01
C ARG A 72 -11.67 17.76 -2.84
N ASN A 73 -11.62 18.26 -1.60
CA ASN A 73 -11.88 19.64 -1.25
C ASN A 73 -10.68 20.56 -1.43
N ALA A 74 -9.47 20.01 -1.64
CA ALA A 74 -8.29 20.80 -1.92
C ALA A 74 -8.44 21.60 -3.24
N ALA A 75 -7.92 22.83 -3.24
CA ALA A 75 -7.98 23.70 -4.42
C ALA A 75 -7.26 23.05 -5.61
N GLN A 76 -7.94 23.01 -6.76
CA GLN A 76 -7.38 22.43 -7.96
C GLN A 76 -6.16 23.22 -8.43
N VAL A 77 -5.15 22.50 -8.94
CA VAL A 77 -3.94 23.08 -9.53
C VAL A 77 -3.89 22.84 -11.04
N ALA A 78 -3.14 23.69 -11.76
CA ALA A 78 -3.00 23.58 -13.20
C ALA A 78 -1.51 23.67 -13.61
N GLY A 79 -1.05 22.74 -14.44
CA GLY A 79 0.34 22.67 -14.90
C GLY A 79 1.35 22.58 -13.75
N TYR A 80 0.95 21.99 -12.62
CA TYR A 80 1.72 22.02 -11.38
C TYR A 80 2.99 21.18 -11.49
N ASP A 81 4.13 21.85 -11.53
CA ASP A 81 5.44 21.21 -11.57
C ASP A 81 5.82 20.71 -10.16
N LEU A 82 5.82 19.38 -9.99
CA LEU A 82 6.08 18.73 -8.72
C LEU A 82 7.50 18.95 -8.23
N SER A 83 8.45 19.23 -9.13
CA SER A 83 9.86 19.44 -8.77
C SER A 83 10.13 20.85 -8.22
N THR A 84 9.27 21.82 -8.52
CA THR A 84 9.42 23.24 -8.10
C THR A 84 8.29 23.69 -7.18
N LYS A 85 7.44 22.78 -6.71
CA LYS A 85 6.21 23.12 -5.97
C LYS A 85 5.34 24.14 -6.73
N GLY A 86 5.06 23.86 -8.00
CA GLY A 86 4.29 24.77 -8.85
C GLY A 86 5.01 26.08 -9.17
N GLY A 87 6.35 26.06 -9.23
CA GLY A 87 7.18 27.24 -9.51
C GLY A 87 7.50 28.11 -8.29
N THR A 88 7.12 27.69 -7.07
CA THR A 88 7.34 28.47 -5.84
C THR A 88 8.63 28.14 -5.09
N ALA A 89 9.32 27.08 -5.49
CA ALA A 89 10.57 26.62 -4.87
C ALA A 89 11.63 26.25 -5.93
N PRO A 90 12.93 26.27 -5.57
CA PRO A 90 13.98 25.74 -6.43
C PRO A 90 13.70 24.30 -6.83
N MET A 91 14.06 23.93 -8.07
CA MET A 91 13.84 22.58 -8.58
C MET A 91 14.62 21.54 -7.77
N ARG A 92 13.91 20.53 -7.30
CA ARG A 92 14.46 19.36 -6.63
C ARG A 92 13.73 18.12 -7.13
N THR A 93 14.45 17.08 -7.49
CA THR A 93 13.88 15.86 -8.07
C THR A 93 14.06 14.67 -7.14
N ALA A 94 13.18 13.68 -7.29
CA ALA A 94 13.24 12.42 -6.55
C ALA A 94 12.53 11.31 -7.35
N ASN A 95 12.49 10.09 -6.79
CA ASN A 95 11.73 9.00 -7.39
C ASN A 95 10.27 8.92 -6.92
N CYS A 96 9.94 9.56 -5.79
CA CYS A 96 8.57 9.71 -5.33
C CYS A 96 8.17 11.20 -5.35
N TYR A 97 7.01 11.48 -5.93
CA TYR A 97 6.37 12.79 -5.86
C TYR A 97 5.01 12.68 -5.17
N ILE A 98 4.73 13.65 -4.31
CA ILE A 98 3.50 13.68 -3.51
C ILE A 98 2.50 14.64 -4.14
N VAL A 99 1.26 14.17 -4.30
CA VAL A 99 0.13 14.93 -4.83
C VAL A 99 -0.89 15.14 -3.72
N ASN A 100 -1.21 16.40 -3.44
CA ASN A 100 -2.09 16.80 -2.33
C ASN A 100 -3.43 17.41 -2.78
N ALA A 101 -3.70 17.47 -4.09
CA ALA A 101 -4.89 18.10 -4.63
C ALA A 101 -5.27 17.51 -6.00
N PRO A 102 -6.47 17.78 -6.52
CA PRO A 102 -6.80 17.48 -7.90
C PRO A 102 -6.13 18.50 -8.84
N GLY A 103 -5.94 18.12 -10.10
CA GLY A 103 -5.38 19.04 -11.09
C GLY A 103 -4.57 18.37 -12.19
N THR A 104 -3.87 19.22 -12.94
CA THR A 104 -2.88 18.78 -13.94
C THR A 104 -1.48 19.01 -13.40
N TYR A 105 -0.63 18.00 -13.57
CA TYR A 105 0.70 17.90 -12.98
C TYR A 105 1.74 17.62 -14.05
N ARG A 106 2.97 18.01 -13.74
CA ARG A 106 4.14 17.62 -14.52
C ARG A 106 5.34 17.34 -13.62
N LEU A 107 6.25 16.50 -14.11
CA LEU A 107 7.56 16.28 -13.52
C LEU A 107 8.62 16.23 -14.62
N PRO A 108 9.84 16.75 -14.38
CA PRO A 108 10.90 16.77 -15.39
C PRO A 108 11.49 15.37 -15.58
N LEU A 109 11.93 15.06 -16.80
CA LEU A 109 12.60 13.80 -17.13
C LEU A 109 14.03 13.75 -16.61
N VAL A 110 14.16 13.63 -15.29
CA VAL A 110 15.41 13.58 -14.54
C VAL A 110 15.52 12.25 -13.80
N TYR A 111 16.72 11.67 -13.76
CA TYR A 111 17.00 10.46 -12.98
C TYR A 111 16.87 10.74 -11.48
N GLY A 112 15.75 10.34 -10.87
CA GLY A 112 15.54 10.40 -9.42
C GLY A 112 16.06 11.68 -8.76
N ASN A 113 17.03 11.55 -7.85
CA ASN A 113 17.63 12.63 -7.06
C ASN A 113 18.72 13.45 -7.80
N ALA A 114 18.84 13.35 -9.13
CA ALA A 114 20.00 13.92 -9.85
C ALA A 114 19.98 15.46 -10.01
N VAL A 115 18.85 16.14 -9.76
CA VAL A 115 18.78 17.60 -9.69
C VAL A 115 18.33 18.06 -8.29
N ASP A 116 19.12 18.95 -7.67
CA ASP A 116 18.77 19.64 -6.43
C ASP A 116 19.43 21.02 -6.39
N TYR A 117 18.66 22.08 -6.69
CA TYR A 117 19.15 23.47 -6.65
C TYR A 117 19.33 24.03 -5.23
N VAL A 118 18.89 23.31 -4.18
CA VAL A 118 19.22 23.67 -2.80
C VAL A 118 20.62 23.17 -2.45
N LYS A 119 20.98 21.95 -2.89
CA LYS A 119 22.33 21.38 -2.67
C LYS A 119 23.39 21.92 -3.62
N ALA A 120 23.03 22.16 -4.88
CA ALA A 120 23.93 22.66 -5.92
C ALA A 120 23.36 23.92 -6.59
N PRO A 121 23.33 25.09 -5.91
CA PRO A 121 22.64 26.28 -6.42
C PRO A 121 23.13 26.80 -7.77
N GLY A 122 24.40 26.58 -8.11
CA GLY A 122 24.98 27.09 -9.36
C GLY A 122 24.65 26.26 -10.60
N THR A 123 24.48 24.94 -10.47
CA THR A 123 24.30 24.02 -11.61
C THR A 123 23.00 23.24 -11.55
N GLY A 124 22.41 23.07 -10.36
CA GLY A 124 21.35 22.12 -10.07
C GLY A 124 21.81 20.66 -10.06
N ASN A 125 22.99 20.33 -10.60
CA ASN A 125 23.45 18.95 -10.74
C ASN A 125 23.87 18.38 -9.38
N ASN A 126 23.06 17.48 -8.85
CA ASN A 126 23.36 16.74 -7.62
C ASN A 126 24.22 15.50 -7.96
N THR A 127 25.47 15.74 -8.35
CA THR A 127 26.38 14.69 -8.86
C THR A 127 26.60 13.54 -7.87
N SER A 128 26.58 13.82 -6.56
CA SER A 128 26.71 12.79 -5.52
C SER A 128 25.56 11.76 -5.52
N ALA A 129 24.45 12.03 -6.21
CA ALA A 129 23.37 11.05 -6.35
C ALA A 129 23.66 9.96 -7.39
N TYR A 130 24.58 10.20 -8.34
CA TYR A 130 24.87 9.28 -9.45
C TYR A 130 26.36 9.06 -9.73
N ILE A 131 27.25 9.71 -8.99
CA ILE A 131 28.70 9.49 -8.97
C ILE A 131 29.11 9.31 -7.51
N SER A 132 29.61 8.11 -7.19
CA SER A 132 30.10 7.78 -5.85
C SER A 132 31.47 8.38 -5.61
N SER A 133 31.70 8.86 -4.40
CA SER A 133 33.00 9.26 -3.87
C SER A 133 33.66 8.15 -3.02
N ALA A 134 33.00 7.00 -2.83
CA ALA A 134 33.58 5.87 -2.11
C ALA A 134 34.79 5.29 -2.85
N PRO A 135 35.74 4.64 -2.13
CA PRO A 135 36.87 3.97 -2.75
C PRO A 135 36.41 2.97 -3.81
N ALA A 136 36.98 3.06 -5.01
CA ALA A 136 36.61 2.19 -6.12
C ALA A 136 36.92 0.72 -5.79
N SER A 137 35.94 -0.15 -6.01
CA SER A 137 36.06 -1.59 -5.82
C SER A 137 35.02 -2.34 -6.66
N ASN A 138 35.11 -3.67 -6.72
CA ASN A 138 34.19 -4.49 -7.52
C ASN A 138 32.73 -4.48 -7.03
N ASN A 139 32.52 -4.11 -5.77
CA ASN A 139 31.24 -4.05 -5.06
C ASN A 139 30.73 -2.61 -4.83
N ILE A 140 31.36 -1.62 -5.48
CA ILE A 140 30.93 -0.22 -5.45
C ILE A 140 30.62 0.22 -6.88
N LEU A 141 29.40 0.76 -7.06
CA LEU A 141 28.99 1.34 -8.34
C LEU A 141 29.49 2.79 -8.39
N SER A 142 30.67 3.01 -8.97
CA SER A 142 31.30 4.34 -9.02
C SER A 142 30.49 5.34 -9.84
N THR A 143 29.90 4.89 -10.95
CA THR A 143 28.96 5.67 -11.76
C THR A 143 27.68 4.88 -11.91
N PHE A 144 26.57 5.47 -11.46
CA PHE A 144 25.26 4.83 -11.53
C PHE A 144 24.80 4.72 -12.98
N ILE A 145 24.00 3.70 -13.29
CA ILE A 145 23.71 3.29 -14.67
C ILE A 145 22.25 3.53 -15.04
N ASN A 146 22.02 3.79 -16.33
CA ASN A 146 20.68 3.95 -16.89
C ASN A 146 20.10 2.61 -17.39
N HIS A 147 18.94 2.69 -18.06
CA HIS A 147 18.25 1.55 -18.67
C HIS A 147 19.04 0.79 -19.76
N LEU A 148 20.18 1.32 -20.24
CA LEU A 148 21.08 0.66 -21.19
C LEU A 148 22.29 0.02 -20.50
N GLY A 149 22.42 0.19 -19.17
CA GLY A 149 23.60 -0.21 -18.42
C GLY A 149 24.78 0.77 -18.55
N ASN A 150 24.57 1.91 -19.19
CA ASN A 150 25.59 2.95 -19.37
C ASN A 150 25.62 3.86 -18.14
N GLY A 151 26.82 4.28 -17.74
CA GLY A 151 27.01 5.27 -16.68
C GLY A 151 26.32 6.60 -17.02
N ILE A 152 25.60 7.17 -16.06
CA ILE A 152 24.89 8.44 -16.18
C ILE A 152 25.90 9.58 -16.13
N THR A 153 25.86 10.43 -17.15
CA THR A 153 26.77 11.57 -17.32
C THR A 153 26.06 12.91 -17.17
N ASN A 154 24.73 12.92 -17.32
CA ASN A 154 23.89 14.10 -17.19
C ASN A 154 22.62 13.74 -16.40
N PRO A 155 22.13 14.63 -15.51
CA PRO A 155 20.93 14.33 -14.72
C PRO A 155 19.66 14.18 -15.57
N TYR A 156 19.58 14.86 -16.72
CA TYR A 156 18.43 14.80 -17.63
C TYR A 156 18.53 13.59 -18.54
N ILE A 157 17.47 12.79 -18.59
CA ILE A 157 17.45 11.50 -19.30
C ILE A 157 17.82 11.67 -20.77
N TYR A 158 17.22 12.67 -21.44
CA TYR A 158 17.40 12.96 -22.86
C TYR A 158 18.78 13.50 -23.25
N ASN A 159 19.63 13.83 -22.28
CA ASN A 159 21.01 14.27 -22.51
C ASN A 159 22.03 13.12 -22.41
N ASN A 160 21.58 11.87 -22.22
CA ASN A 160 22.45 10.71 -22.17
C ASN A 160 22.40 9.93 -23.49
N ALA A 161 23.56 9.42 -23.94
CA ALA A 161 23.66 8.72 -25.22
C ALA A 161 22.68 7.54 -25.30
N GLY A 162 21.95 7.45 -26.41
CA GLY A 162 20.95 6.40 -26.67
C GLY A 162 19.64 6.56 -25.88
N CYS A 163 19.47 7.60 -25.07
CA CYS A 163 18.26 7.83 -24.28
C CYS A 163 17.35 8.84 -24.96
N VAL A 164 16.37 8.38 -25.74
CA VAL A 164 15.45 9.25 -26.49
C VAL A 164 14.01 9.03 -26.02
N PRO A 165 13.45 9.93 -25.18
CA PRO A 165 12.04 9.91 -24.81
C PRO A 165 11.13 10.02 -26.04
N ALA A 166 10.11 9.15 -26.11
CA ALA A 166 9.11 9.13 -27.18
C ALA A 166 7.67 9.11 -26.67
N SER A 167 7.40 8.51 -25.51
CA SER A 167 6.09 8.53 -24.87
C SER A 167 6.18 8.41 -23.35
N CYS A 168 5.09 8.69 -22.65
CA CYS A 168 4.92 8.35 -21.24
C CYS A 168 3.72 7.42 -21.06
N THR A 169 3.69 6.67 -19.96
CA THR A 169 2.60 5.72 -19.67
C THR A 169 2.38 5.58 -18.17
N LEU A 170 1.15 5.21 -17.80
CA LEU A 170 0.90 4.54 -16.53
C LEU A 170 1.52 3.14 -16.58
N VAL A 171 2.08 2.67 -15.47
CA VAL A 171 2.54 1.28 -15.28
C VAL A 171 1.50 0.52 -14.46
N TRP A 172 1.15 1.06 -13.28
CA TRP A 172 0.06 0.56 -12.44
C TRP A 172 -0.43 1.66 -11.50
N GLN A 173 -1.64 1.51 -10.98
CA GLN A 173 -2.19 2.30 -9.87
C GLN A 173 -3.06 1.42 -8.94
N ASP A 174 -3.12 1.71 -7.64
CA ASP A 174 -3.85 0.88 -6.67
C ASP A 174 -5.30 1.32 -6.42
N GLU A 175 -5.81 2.15 -7.32
CA GLU A 175 -6.99 2.96 -7.10
C GLU A 175 -7.49 3.45 -8.49
N PRO A 176 -8.77 3.21 -8.87
CA PRO A 176 -9.22 3.39 -10.25
C PRO A 176 -9.21 4.85 -10.68
N ASN A 177 -8.56 5.13 -11.82
CA ASN A 177 -8.45 6.49 -12.38
C ASN A 177 -7.82 7.50 -11.40
N LEU A 178 -6.91 7.03 -10.53
CA LEU A 178 -6.14 7.89 -9.63
C LEU A 178 -5.29 8.88 -10.44
N VAL A 179 -4.58 8.36 -11.44
CA VAL A 179 -3.81 9.12 -12.43
C VAL A 179 -4.33 8.80 -13.83
N THR A 180 -4.53 9.83 -14.65
CA THR A 180 -5.04 9.74 -16.03
C THR A 180 -4.26 10.68 -16.94
N ASN A 181 -4.50 10.60 -18.26
CA ASN A 181 -3.86 11.47 -19.26
C ASN A 181 -2.33 11.52 -19.15
N VAL A 182 -1.69 10.38 -18.90
CA VAL A 182 -0.23 10.31 -18.80
C VAL A 182 0.36 10.54 -20.19
N ALA A 183 1.15 11.60 -20.34
CA ALA A 183 1.66 12.03 -21.63
C ALA A 183 3.10 12.56 -21.51
N LEU A 184 3.79 12.60 -22.66
CA LEU A 184 5.07 13.28 -22.81
C LEU A 184 4.77 14.69 -23.30
N SER A 185 5.37 15.71 -22.68
CA SER A 185 5.23 17.10 -23.11
C SER A 185 5.74 17.30 -24.53
N SER A 186 5.27 18.36 -25.20
CA SER A 186 5.66 18.67 -26.59
C SER A 186 7.16 18.90 -26.78
N ASP A 187 7.84 19.48 -25.79
CA ASP A 187 9.29 19.67 -25.74
C ASP A 187 10.06 18.41 -25.32
N ARG A 188 9.34 17.34 -24.95
CA ARG A 188 9.87 16.04 -24.49
C ARG A 188 10.73 16.13 -23.23
N HIS A 189 10.55 17.16 -22.41
CA HIS A 189 11.31 17.35 -21.18
C HIS A 189 10.50 17.06 -19.91
N PHE A 190 9.19 16.88 -20.02
CA PHE A 190 8.31 16.61 -18.90
C PHE A 190 7.39 15.40 -19.15
N LEU A 191 7.13 14.64 -18.09
CA LEU A 191 5.99 13.74 -18.00
C LEU A 191 4.82 14.52 -17.40
N GLU A 192 3.67 14.48 -18.06
CA GLU A 192 2.45 15.16 -17.67
C GLU A 192 1.36 14.15 -17.30
N PHE A 193 0.49 14.49 -16.35
CA PHE A 193 -0.66 13.67 -15.97
C PHE A 193 -1.75 14.48 -15.28
N THR A 194 -2.94 13.88 -15.13
CA THR A 194 -4.11 14.47 -14.47
C THR A 194 -4.55 13.62 -13.28
N VAL A 195 -4.86 14.28 -12.16
CA VAL A 195 -5.55 13.68 -11.00
C VAL A 195 -6.93 14.33 -10.91
N ASN A 196 -7.98 13.56 -11.24
CA ASN A 196 -9.33 14.10 -11.35
C ASN A 196 -9.98 14.26 -9.97
N GLN A 197 -10.67 15.37 -9.73
CA GLN A 197 -11.34 15.62 -8.45
C GLN A 197 -12.42 14.58 -8.12
N ALA A 198 -13.12 14.05 -9.12
CA ALA A 198 -14.15 13.04 -8.90
C ALA A 198 -13.58 11.69 -8.43
N THR A 199 -12.34 11.37 -8.82
CA THR A 199 -11.72 10.08 -8.55
C THR A 199 -10.60 10.16 -7.53
N ILE A 200 -10.11 11.35 -7.13
CA ILE A 200 -9.02 11.50 -6.17
C ILE A 200 -9.34 10.86 -4.81
N HIS A 201 -8.31 10.24 -4.24
CA HIS A 201 -8.29 9.46 -3.00
C HIS A 201 -6.84 9.15 -2.64
N GLN A 202 -6.60 8.74 -1.40
CA GLN A 202 -5.28 8.22 -1.02
C GLN A 202 -4.94 6.99 -1.86
N GLY A 203 -3.78 7.02 -2.49
CA GLY A 203 -3.38 5.98 -3.43
C GLY A 203 -1.98 6.15 -3.97
N ASN A 204 -1.56 5.16 -4.73
CA ASN A 204 -0.24 5.03 -5.32
C ASN A 204 -0.37 4.74 -6.81
N ALA A 205 0.47 5.38 -7.61
CA ALA A 205 0.65 5.06 -9.02
C ALA A 205 2.12 5.03 -9.40
N VAL A 206 2.46 4.27 -10.43
CA VAL A 206 3.77 4.32 -11.08
C VAL A 206 3.58 4.79 -12.52
N VAL A 207 4.28 5.86 -12.87
CA VAL A 207 4.31 6.41 -14.23
C VAL A 207 5.73 6.29 -14.81
N ALA A 208 5.84 6.15 -16.11
CA ALA A 208 7.11 5.87 -16.78
C ALA A 208 7.26 6.65 -18.08
N VAL A 209 8.50 6.97 -18.44
CA VAL A 209 8.87 7.45 -19.77
C VAL A 209 9.47 6.31 -20.60
N ARG A 210 9.13 6.24 -21.88
CA ARG A 210 9.51 5.18 -22.82
C ARG A 210 10.13 5.73 -24.10
N ASP A 211 10.94 4.91 -24.74
CA ASP A 211 11.46 5.17 -26.08
C ASP A 211 10.44 4.76 -27.15
N ALA A 212 10.83 4.90 -28.42
CA ALA A 212 9.99 4.54 -29.57
C ALA A 212 9.71 3.02 -29.67
N SER A 213 10.47 2.19 -28.96
CA SER A 213 10.31 0.73 -28.89
C SER A 213 9.46 0.31 -27.68
N ASN A 214 8.88 1.27 -26.95
CA ASN A 214 8.16 1.08 -25.69
C ASN A 214 9.03 0.55 -24.54
N THR A 215 10.37 0.61 -24.64
CA THR A 215 11.27 0.30 -23.52
C THR A 215 11.21 1.44 -22.51
N VAL A 216 11.04 1.13 -21.23
CA VAL A 216 11.06 2.13 -20.16
C VAL A 216 12.49 2.64 -19.94
N LEU A 217 12.69 3.96 -20.01
CA LEU A 217 13.96 4.61 -19.69
C LEU A 217 14.06 4.91 -18.19
N TRP A 218 12.92 5.27 -17.58
CA TRP A 218 12.80 5.56 -16.15
C TRP A 218 11.32 5.62 -15.72
N SER A 219 11.08 5.50 -14.42
CA SER A 219 9.76 5.55 -13.79
C SER A 219 9.80 6.23 -12.43
N TRP A 220 8.65 6.75 -12.02
CA TRP A 220 8.44 7.49 -10.78
C TRP A 220 7.20 6.98 -10.06
N HIS A 221 7.25 7.02 -8.74
CA HIS A 221 6.13 6.80 -7.83
C HIS A 221 5.38 8.11 -7.62
N ILE A 222 4.07 8.09 -7.86
CA ILE A 222 3.15 9.16 -7.48
C ILE A 222 2.38 8.70 -6.25
N TRP A 223 2.56 9.40 -5.14
CA TRP A 223 1.84 9.14 -3.90
C TRP A 223 0.80 10.24 -3.68
N VAL A 224 -0.48 9.89 -3.84
CA VAL A 224 -1.59 10.79 -3.60
C VAL A 224 -1.98 10.69 -2.13
N THR A 225 -1.86 11.78 -1.38
CA THR A 225 -2.17 11.83 0.05
C THR A 225 -2.40 13.28 0.47
N ASP A 226 -3.24 13.52 1.47
CA ASP A 226 -3.42 14.83 2.08
C ASP A 226 -2.26 15.22 3.02
N TYR A 227 -1.40 14.26 3.38
CA TYR A 227 -0.17 14.51 4.12
C TYR A 227 0.80 15.40 3.32
N LYS A 228 1.27 16.48 3.98
CA LYS A 228 2.25 17.41 3.43
C LYS A 228 3.62 17.15 4.07
N PRO A 229 4.66 16.82 3.29
CA PRO A 229 6.00 16.60 3.84
C PRO A 229 6.49 17.76 4.71
N GLY A 230 7.06 17.43 5.86
CA GLY A 230 7.54 18.37 6.88
C GLY A 230 6.46 18.79 7.88
N THR A 231 5.22 18.35 7.74
CA THR A 231 4.15 18.61 8.72
C THR A 231 3.88 17.37 9.55
N GLY A 232 3.99 17.48 10.88
CA GLY A 232 3.76 16.33 11.77
C GLY A 232 4.88 15.27 11.77
N ASP A 233 6.02 15.56 11.13
CA ASP A 233 7.23 14.75 11.22
C ASP A 233 7.66 14.54 12.67
N LYS A 234 8.24 13.37 12.95
CA LYS A 234 8.64 12.96 14.29
C LYS A 234 10.15 12.97 14.41
N THR A 235 10.67 13.41 15.57
CA THR A 235 12.09 13.30 15.88
C THR A 235 12.31 12.11 16.78
N ILE A 236 12.98 11.07 16.27
CA ILE A 236 13.34 9.88 17.02
C ILE A 236 14.80 9.96 17.49
N THR A 237 15.10 9.33 18.62
CA THR A 237 16.47 9.19 19.14
C THR A 237 16.87 7.73 19.07
N ASN A 238 17.95 7.42 18.36
CA ASN A 238 18.47 6.06 18.29
C ASN A 238 19.26 5.69 19.57
N TYR A 239 19.73 4.44 19.66
CA TYR A 239 20.46 3.98 20.85
C TYR A 239 21.75 4.77 21.09
N GLN A 240 22.44 5.15 20.01
CA GLN A 240 23.68 5.94 19.98
C GLN A 240 23.49 7.43 20.30
N ASP A 241 22.31 7.84 20.78
CA ASP A 241 21.95 9.24 21.10
C ASP A 241 21.91 10.18 19.88
N LYS A 242 21.87 9.63 18.67
CA LYS A 242 21.67 10.42 17.44
C LYS A 242 20.19 10.61 17.17
N GLN A 243 19.82 11.84 16.83
CA GLN A 243 18.46 12.21 16.50
C GLN A 243 18.23 12.17 14.98
N TYR A 244 17.07 11.67 14.60
CA TYR A 244 16.61 11.62 13.21
C TYR A 244 15.19 12.16 13.12
N THR A 245 14.93 13.03 12.15
CA THR A 245 13.57 13.41 11.78
C THR A 245 13.03 12.43 10.75
N ILE A 246 11.83 11.90 10.97
CA ILE A 246 11.19 10.89 10.14
C ILE A 246 9.80 11.34 9.73
N MET A 247 9.34 10.88 8.58
CA MET A 247 7.92 10.97 8.24
C MET A 247 7.08 10.22 9.29
N PRO A 248 5.84 10.64 9.55
CA PRO A 248 4.94 9.90 10.44
C PRO A 248 4.36 8.63 9.80
N TYR A 249 4.62 8.40 8.51
CA TYR A 249 4.06 7.28 7.73
C TYR A 249 5.14 6.55 6.92
N ALA A 250 4.89 5.27 6.65
CA ALA A 250 5.62 4.51 5.65
C ALA A 250 5.36 5.09 4.24
N LEU A 251 6.30 4.91 3.33
CA LEU A 251 6.20 5.42 1.96
C LEU A 251 5.03 4.80 1.19
N GLY A 252 4.16 5.64 0.65
CA GLY A 252 2.96 5.19 -0.07
C GLY A 252 1.80 4.77 0.85
N TRP A 253 1.80 5.22 2.11
CA TRP A 253 0.73 4.93 3.06
C TRP A 253 -0.64 5.39 2.56
N CYS A 254 -1.62 4.52 2.72
CA CYS A 254 -3.05 4.77 2.54
C CYS A 254 -3.75 4.30 3.81
N ASP A 255 -4.58 5.17 4.39
CA ASP A 255 -5.31 4.84 5.60
C ASP A 255 -6.35 3.74 5.37
N ALA A 256 -6.71 3.09 6.47
CA ALA A 256 -7.70 2.03 6.47
C ALA A 256 -9.02 2.49 5.87
N LYS A 257 -9.66 1.60 5.12
CA LYS A 257 -11.09 1.75 4.79
C LYS A 257 -11.87 1.13 5.94
N GLU A 258 -12.83 1.88 6.47
CA GLU A 258 -13.82 1.37 7.40
C GLU A 258 -15.07 1.02 6.59
N GLU A 259 -15.57 -0.20 6.76
CA GLU A 259 -16.87 -0.61 6.22
C GLU A 259 -17.79 -0.96 7.38
N ILE A 260 -18.94 -0.30 7.46
CA ILE A 260 -19.96 -0.52 8.48
C ILE A 260 -21.19 -1.08 7.77
N TYR A 261 -21.62 -2.27 8.17
CA TYR A 261 -22.84 -2.89 7.70
C TYR A 261 -23.83 -2.90 8.87
N ALA A 262 -24.87 -2.05 8.79
CA ALA A 262 -25.89 -1.95 9.82
C ALA A 262 -26.68 -3.26 9.97
N GLU A 263 -27.14 -3.55 11.20
CA GLU A 263 -28.06 -4.66 11.44
C GLU A 263 -29.36 -4.41 10.69
N ARG A 264 -29.91 -5.49 10.10
CA ARG A 264 -31.28 -5.51 9.60
C ARG A 264 -31.98 -6.79 10.04
N THR A 265 -33.24 -6.64 10.40
CA THR A 265 -34.05 -7.68 11.00
C THR A 265 -35.43 -7.69 10.37
N VAL A 266 -35.98 -8.88 10.13
CA VAL A 266 -37.38 -9.07 9.77
C VAL A 266 -37.96 -10.21 10.59
N GLN A 267 -39.14 -9.99 11.15
CA GLN A 267 -39.95 -11.04 11.75
C GLN A 267 -40.82 -11.66 10.68
N VAL A 268 -40.91 -12.98 10.67
CA VAL A 268 -41.73 -13.75 9.74
C VAL A 268 -42.72 -14.55 10.56
N ARG A 269 -44.01 -14.35 10.29
CA ARG A 269 -45.11 -15.01 10.99
C ARG A 269 -45.85 -15.94 10.05
N PHE A 270 -45.88 -17.22 10.40
CA PHE A 270 -46.66 -18.24 9.70
C PHE A 270 -48.10 -18.24 10.19
N LYS A 271 -49.02 -18.27 9.23
CA LYS A 271 -50.47 -18.38 9.41
C LYS A 271 -50.97 -19.57 8.63
N GLN A 272 -51.70 -20.46 9.31
CA GLN A 272 -52.47 -21.49 8.62
C GLN A 272 -53.70 -20.85 7.97
N ARG A 273 -54.01 -21.25 6.73
CA ARG A 273 -55.26 -20.88 6.09
C ARG A 273 -56.38 -21.77 6.65
N PRO A 274 -57.54 -21.19 7.01
CA PRO A 274 -58.67 -21.98 7.50
C PRO A 274 -59.14 -22.98 6.43
N THR A 275 -59.29 -24.24 6.82
CA THR A 275 -59.93 -25.29 6.01
C THR A 275 -61.22 -25.73 6.71
N ALA A 276 -62.27 -26.06 5.96
CA ALA A 276 -63.54 -26.49 6.54
C ALA A 276 -63.35 -27.68 7.51
N GLY A 277 -63.84 -27.55 8.74
CA GLY A 277 -63.68 -28.55 9.80
C GLY A 277 -62.41 -28.41 10.64
N TYR A 278 -61.65 -27.32 10.51
CA TYR A 278 -60.38 -27.09 11.19
C TYR A 278 -60.29 -25.74 11.91
N THR A 279 -59.85 -25.77 13.17
CA THR A 279 -59.35 -24.58 13.86
C THR A 279 -57.88 -24.39 13.54
N SER A 280 -57.50 -23.20 13.05
CA SER A 280 -56.10 -22.87 12.80
C SER A 280 -55.27 -22.91 14.09
N ALA A 281 -54.06 -23.46 14.00
CA ALA A 281 -53.12 -23.43 15.11
C ALA A 281 -52.63 -22.00 15.40
N GLU A 282 -52.07 -21.81 16.59
CA GLU A 282 -51.42 -20.57 16.98
C GLU A 282 -50.34 -20.17 15.94
N MET A 283 -50.34 -18.90 15.56
CA MET A 283 -49.35 -18.35 14.63
C MET A 283 -47.95 -18.52 15.23
N LYS A 284 -46.99 -18.94 14.39
CA LYS A 284 -45.59 -19.06 14.81
C LYS A 284 -44.77 -17.98 14.13
N THR A 285 -44.07 -17.22 14.96
CA THR A 285 -43.19 -16.14 14.52
C THR A 285 -41.75 -16.52 14.79
N PHE A 286 -40.88 -16.27 13.82
CA PHE A 286 -39.45 -16.31 14.02
C PHE A 286 -38.80 -15.03 13.50
N THR A 287 -37.56 -14.78 13.92
CA THR A 287 -36.81 -13.60 13.52
C THR A 287 -35.66 -14.00 12.59
N LEU A 288 -35.63 -13.42 11.40
CA LEU A 288 -34.47 -13.44 10.52
C LEU A 288 -33.64 -12.18 10.78
N LYS A 289 -32.42 -12.35 11.29
CA LYS A 289 -31.53 -11.25 11.66
C LYS A 289 -30.20 -11.40 10.94
N GLN A 290 -29.82 -10.36 10.18
CA GLN A 290 -28.45 -10.17 9.72
C GLN A 290 -27.77 -9.19 10.68
N LYS A 291 -26.88 -9.72 11.53
CA LYS A 291 -26.16 -8.94 12.54
C LYS A 291 -25.34 -7.83 11.89
N ALA A 292 -25.17 -6.72 12.61
CA ALA A 292 -24.23 -5.68 12.22
C ALA A 292 -22.82 -6.27 12.07
N HIS A 293 -22.05 -5.73 11.13
CA HIS A 293 -20.68 -6.13 10.91
C HIS A 293 -19.84 -4.89 10.58
N THR A 294 -18.68 -4.76 11.22
CA THR A 294 -17.72 -3.71 10.92
C THR A 294 -16.42 -4.37 10.45
N ILE A 295 -15.92 -3.94 9.30
CA ILE A 295 -14.61 -4.30 8.80
C ILE A 295 -13.70 -3.10 9.01
N ILE A 296 -12.70 -3.27 9.87
CA ILE A 296 -11.61 -2.31 10.05
C ILE A 296 -10.35 -3.01 9.56
N GLU A 297 -9.80 -2.56 8.45
CA GLU A 297 -8.49 -3.00 7.98
C GLU A 297 -7.39 -2.16 8.62
N ILE A 298 -6.16 -2.65 8.62
CA ILE A 298 -5.01 -1.75 8.75
C ILE A 298 -4.85 -0.96 7.46
N GLY A 299 -4.33 0.26 7.56
CA GLY A 299 -3.81 0.95 6.38
C GLY A 299 -2.74 0.11 5.68
N ASN A 300 -2.45 0.45 4.44
CA ASN A 300 -1.50 -0.28 3.60
C ASN A 300 -0.45 0.69 3.04
N ASN A 301 0.68 0.14 2.60
CA ASN A 301 1.74 0.90 1.94
C ASN A 301 2.38 0.08 0.82
N THR A 302 3.15 0.76 -0.02
CA THR A 302 3.92 0.13 -1.10
C THR A 302 5.13 -0.64 -0.58
N PHE A 303 5.54 -1.66 -1.34
CA PHE A 303 6.73 -2.47 -1.04
C PHE A 303 7.83 -2.28 -2.09
N TYR A 304 9.09 -2.35 -1.67
CA TYR A 304 10.26 -2.13 -2.52
C TYR A 304 11.21 -3.31 -2.41
N GLN A 305 11.81 -3.74 -3.52
CA GLN A 305 12.95 -4.65 -3.50
C GLN A 305 14.24 -3.85 -3.27
N TRP A 306 15.20 -4.41 -2.54
CA TRP A 306 16.40 -3.68 -2.16
C TRP A 306 17.17 -3.17 -3.38
N GLY A 307 17.57 -1.89 -3.35
CA GLY A 307 18.28 -1.23 -4.45
C GLY A 307 17.40 -0.74 -5.60
N ARG A 308 16.08 -0.99 -5.60
CA ARG A 308 15.14 -0.43 -6.59
C ARG A 308 14.44 0.83 -6.08
N LYS A 309 14.08 1.71 -7.02
CA LYS A 309 13.24 2.89 -6.79
C LYS A 309 11.73 2.61 -6.96
N ASP A 310 11.39 1.49 -7.59
CA ASP A 310 10.03 1.21 -8.07
C ASP A 310 9.20 0.48 -7.01
N PRO A 311 8.03 1.03 -6.62
CA PRO A 311 7.14 0.36 -5.70
C PRO A 311 6.34 -0.77 -6.37
N PHE A 312 5.95 -1.72 -5.54
CA PHE A 312 4.88 -2.67 -5.79
C PHE A 312 3.68 -2.34 -4.92
N VAL A 313 2.49 -2.70 -5.42
CA VAL A 313 1.20 -2.54 -4.74
C VAL A 313 1.26 -3.00 -3.26
N GLY A 314 0.42 -2.44 -2.40
CA GLY A 314 0.32 -2.86 -1.00
C GLY A 314 -0.38 -4.21 -0.79
N GLY A 315 -0.26 -4.72 0.43
CA GLY A 315 -1.02 -5.88 0.90
C GLY A 315 -2.20 -5.44 1.77
N ILE A 316 -3.24 -6.26 1.81
CA ILE A 316 -4.39 -6.11 2.72
C ILE A 316 -4.53 -7.38 3.56
N LYS A 317 -5.46 -7.36 4.50
CA LYS A 317 -5.69 -8.48 5.43
C LYS A 317 -5.88 -9.80 4.67
N LEU A 318 -5.56 -10.91 5.33
CA LEU A 318 -5.58 -12.27 4.77
C LEU A 318 -4.47 -12.58 3.75
N ASN A 319 -3.36 -11.84 3.78
CA ASN A 319 -2.20 -12.07 2.91
C ASN A 319 -2.53 -11.98 1.41
N THR A 320 -3.34 -10.99 1.04
CA THR A 320 -3.73 -10.75 -0.36
C THR A 320 -3.28 -9.37 -0.84
N ASN A 321 -3.10 -9.23 -2.15
CA ASN A 321 -2.77 -7.95 -2.76
C ASN A 321 -3.96 -7.00 -2.68
N LYS A 322 -3.71 -5.72 -2.37
CA LYS A 322 -4.67 -4.65 -2.63
C LYS A 322 -5.05 -4.71 -4.12
N THR A 323 -6.31 -4.42 -4.43
CA THR A 323 -6.74 -4.31 -5.84
C THR A 323 -5.92 -3.24 -6.53
N TRP A 324 -5.47 -3.52 -7.75
CA TRP A 324 -4.72 -2.57 -8.57
C TRP A 324 -5.16 -2.64 -10.03
N TYR A 325 -4.74 -1.65 -10.81
CA TYR A 325 -5.11 -1.46 -12.20
C TYR A 325 -3.84 -1.31 -13.01
N ASP A 326 -3.74 -2.04 -14.13
CA ASP A 326 -2.63 -1.91 -15.06
C ASP A 326 -2.80 -0.68 -15.98
N ALA A 327 -1.87 -0.52 -16.92
CA ALA A 327 -1.87 0.58 -17.89
C ALA A 327 -3.14 0.62 -18.78
N ASP A 328 -3.76 -0.54 -19.03
CA ASP A 328 -4.97 -0.68 -19.84
C ASP A 328 -6.25 -0.48 -19.00
N GLY A 329 -6.10 -0.28 -17.68
CA GLY A 329 -7.21 -0.13 -16.74
C GLY A 329 -7.84 -1.46 -16.31
N ASN A 330 -7.22 -2.60 -16.61
CA ASN A 330 -7.74 -3.90 -16.18
C ASN A 330 -7.65 -4.01 -14.66
N ARG A 331 -8.74 -4.44 -14.04
CA ARG A 331 -8.85 -4.59 -12.60
C ARG A 331 -8.26 -5.92 -12.13
N ASN A 332 -7.16 -5.84 -11.38
CA ASN A 332 -6.45 -6.97 -10.80
C ASN A 332 -6.81 -7.13 -9.32
N VAL A 333 -7.67 -8.11 -9.02
CA VAL A 333 -8.19 -8.37 -7.65
C VAL A 333 -7.42 -9.51 -7.01
N TYR A 334 -6.75 -9.25 -5.89
CA TYR A 334 -5.88 -10.21 -5.16
C TYR A 334 -4.71 -10.79 -5.98
N GLN A 335 -4.55 -10.35 -7.24
CA GLN A 335 -3.51 -10.86 -8.13
C GLN A 335 -2.14 -10.30 -7.78
N ASN A 336 -1.14 -11.18 -7.85
CA ASN A 336 0.26 -10.83 -7.72
C ASN A 336 0.72 -9.98 -8.90
N PRO A 337 1.67 -9.04 -8.70
CA PRO A 337 2.42 -8.45 -9.80
C PRO A 337 3.04 -9.51 -10.70
N ALA A 338 3.25 -9.16 -11.98
CA ALA A 338 4.00 -10.03 -12.89
C ALA A 338 5.42 -10.28 -12.34
N THR A 339 5.96 -11.46 -12.62
CA THR A 339 7.25 -11.89 -12.09
C THR A 339 8.21 -12.32 -13.19
N GLU A 340 9.51 -12.13 -12.94
CA GLU A 340 10.58 -12.61 -13.82
C GLU A 340 11.87 -12.81 -13.03
N ASN A 341 12.67 -13.81 -13.41
CA ASN A 341 13.97 -14.05 -12.81
C ASN A 341 15.04 -13.21 -13.52
N PHE A 342 15.41 -12.06 -12.94
CA PHE A 342 16.45 -11.22 -13.51
C PHE A 342 17.85 -11.80 -13.27
N SER A 343 18.71 -11.68 -14.28
CA SER A 343 20.14 -11.93 -14.13
C SER A 343 20.76 -10.96 -13.11
N ALA A 344 21.80 -11.39 -12.41
CA ALA A 344 22.49 -10.59 -11.39
C ALA A 344 23.29 -9.41 -11.99
N ASP A 345 24.07 -8.72 -11.14
CA ASP A 345 24.92 -7.58 -11.48
C ASP A 345 24.14 -6.43 -12.16
N ASN A 346 24.78 -5.73 -13.10
CA ASN A 346 24.19 -4.61 -13.85
C ASN A 346 22.91 -5.02 -14.59
N ALA A 347 22.79 -6.27 -15.03
CA ALA A 347 21.61 -6.74 -15.73
C ALA A 347 20.36 -6.72 -14.84
N CYS A 348 20.52 -6.93 -13.53
CA CYS A 348 19.41 -6.82 -12.57
C CYS A 348 18.91 -5.38 -12.49
N ILE A 349 19.84 -4.41 -12.43
CA ILE A 349 19.52 -2.97 -12.33
C ILE A 349 18.83 -2.53 -13.63
N VAL A 350 19.38 -2.89 -14.78
CA VAL A 350 18.80 -2.61 -16.10
C VAL A 350 17.40 -3.19 -16.23
N SER A 351 17.20 -4.46 -15.87
CA SER A 351 15.87 -5.10 -15.91
C SER A 351 14.89 -4.41 -14.98
N GLY A 352 15.33 -4.01 -13.78
CA GLY A 352 14.50 -3.27 -12.82
C GLY A 352 14.04 -1.91 -13.34
N ILE A 353 14.91 -1.18 -14.07
CA ILE A 353 14.57 0.10 -14.70
C ILE A 353 13.61 -0.10 -15.88
N GLN A 354 13.88 -1.07 -16.75
CA GLN A 354 13.07 -1.34 -17.95
C GLN A 354 11.70 -1.95 -17.62
N LYS A 355 11.58 -2.62 -16.46
CA LYS A 355 10.37 -3.36 -16.07
C LYS A 355 9.92 -2.97 -14.64
N PRO A 356 9.49 -1.71 -14.43
CA PRO A 356 9.15 -1.20 -13.10
C PRO A 356 7.96 -1.91 -12.44
N GLY A 357 7.05 -2.48 -13.24
CA GLY A 357 5.92 -3.29 -12.75
C GLY A 357 6.19 -4.79 -12.60
N VAL A 358 7.40 -5.27 -12.94
CA VAL A 358 7.76 -6.69 -12.87
C VAL A 358 8.63 -6.94 -11.64
N TYR A 359 8.17 -7.87 -10.80
CA TYR A 359 8.83 -8.27 -9.57
C TYR A 359 9.94 -9.28 -9.87
N CYS A 360 11.16 -9.00 -9.40
CA CYS A 360 12.29 -9.90 -9.61
C CYS A 360 12.18 -11.12 -8.70
N THR A 361 12.26 -12.33 -9.24
CA THR A 361 12.22 -13.58 -8.45
C THR A 361 13.60 -14.14 -8.07
N ASN A 362 14.67 -13.48 -8.51
CA ASN A 362 16.01 -13.74 -8.00
C ASN A 362 16.14 -13.16 -6.58
N SER A 363 16.25 -14.04 -5.58
CA SER A 363 16.34 -13.66 -4.16
C SER A 363 17.47 -12.67 -3.86
N TYR A 364 18.56 -12.73 -4.62
CA TYR A 364 19.76 -11.93 -4.34
C TYR A 364 19.83 -10.62 -5.13
N MET A 365 18.90 -10.40 -6.05
CA MET A 365 18.86 -9.21 -6.93
C MET A 365 20.18 -9.05 -7.70
N ASP A 366 20.83 -7.88 -7.60
CA ASP A 366 22.11 -7.62 -8.26
C ASP A 366 23.26 -8.42 -7.62
N ALA A 367 23.14 -8.80 -6.34
CA ALA A 367 24.15 -9.55 -5.59
C ALA A 367 25.58 -8.97 -5.60
N ARG A 368 25.75 -7.66 -5.86
CA ARG A 368 27.06 -7.07 -6.12
C ARG A 368 27.34 -5.79 -5.35
N TYR A 369 26.45 -4.81 -5.45
CA TYR A 369 26.71 -3.45 -5.02
C TYR A 369 26.26 -3.18 -3.59
N LEU A 370 27.09 -2.45 -2.83
CA LEU A 370 26.77 -2.04 -1.47
C LEU A 370 26.08 -0.67 -1.39
N ASN A 371 26.10 0.09 -2.49
CA ASN A 371 25.84 1.53 -2.49
C ASN A 371 24.60 1.95 -3.28
N LEU A 372 23.69 1.02 -3.61
CA LEU A 372 22.55 1.34 -4.50
C LEU A 372 21.61 2.42 -3.93
N TRP A 373 21.43 2.49 -2.61
CA TRP A 373 20.61 3.53 -1.96
C TRP A 373 21.40 4.58 -1.17
N SER A 374 22.68 4.35 -0.92
CA SER A 374 23.60 5.33 -0.32
C SER A 374 24.88 5.37 -1.13
N ALA A 375 25.10 6.45 -1.90
CA ALA A 375 26.11 6.51 -2.95
C ALA A 375 27.52 6.19 -2.47
N ASP A 376 27.85 6.63 -1.25
CA ASP A 376 29.19 6.54 -0.68
C ASP A 376 29.32 5.42 0.37
N ASN A 377 28.35 4.51 0.45
CA ASN A 377 28.44 3.38 1.37
C ASN A 377 29.39 2.29 0.86
N ASP A 378 30.40 1.97 1.65
CA ASP A 378 31.37 0.89 1.39
C ASP A 378 31.43 -0.17 2.49
N VAL A 379 30.54 -0.07 3.49
CA VAL A 379 30.47 -0.99 4.63
C VAL A 379 29.18 -1.81 4.64
N THR A 380 29.21 -2.88 5.43
CA THR A 380 28.06 -3.76 5.69
C THR A 380 27.74 -3.86 7.19
N THR A 381 28.42 -3.09 8.02
CA THR A 381 28.22 -3.05 9.47
C THR A 381 27.18 -1.99 9.83
N HIS A 382 26.47 -2.22 10.93
CA HIS A 382 25.52 -1.25 11.46
C HIS A 382 26.25 0.03 11.92
N ASN A 383 25.86 1.17 11.36
CA ASN A 383 26.45 2.47 11.63
C ASN A 383 25.44 3.62 11.46
N ASP A 384 25.91 4.83 11.80
CA ASP A 384 25.23 6.12 11.68
C ASP A 384 25.86 7.02 10.60
N ASN A 385 26.64 6.45 9.67
CA ASN A 385 27.27 7.19 8.57
C ASN A 385 26.19 7.91 7.75
N ILE A 386 26.58 9.01 7.14
CA ILE A 386 25.67 9.80 6.31
C ILE A 386 25.18 8.94 5.15
N VAL A 387 23.85 8.79 5.05
CA VAL A 387 23.21 8.22 3.87
C VAL A 387 23.20 9.29 2.77
N VAL A 388 23.94 9.05 1.70
CA VAL A 388 24.01 9.92 0.52
C VAL A 388 22.98 9.44 -0.51
N LYS A 389 21.81 10.08 -0.51
CA LYS A 389 20.66 9.68 -1.33
C LYS A 389 21.02 9.58 -2.82
N THR A 390 20.84 8.37 -3.38
CA THR A 390 21.14 8.08 -4.78
C THR A 390 19.97 8.38 -5.70
N ILE A 391 20.19 8.22 -7.01
CA ILE A 391 19.11 8.16 -7.99
C ILE A 391 18.22 6.91 -7.88
N TYR A 392 18.56 5.89 -7.08
CA TYR A 392 17.70 4.71 -6.89
C TYR A 392 16.95 4.72 -5.56
N ASP A 393 17.23 5.68 -4.67
CA ASP A 393 16.49 5.86 -3.43
C ASP A 393 15.01 6.22 -3.74
N PRO A 394 14.02 5.48 -3.22
CA PRO A 394 12.61 5.67 -3.57
C PRO A 394 11.97 6.89 -2.86
N CYS A 395 12.61 7.47 -1.85
CA CYS A 395 11.99 8.49 -1.00
C CYS A 395 11.76 9.83 -1.74
N PRO A 396 10.75 10.61 -1.31
CA PRO A 396 10.46 11.92 -1.89
C PRO A 396 11.57 12.95 -1.61
N VAL A 397 11.49 14.10 -2.26
CA VAL A 397 12.44 15.23 -2.07
C VAL A 397 12.56 15.58 -0.57
N GLY A 398 13.80 15.68 -0.07
CA GLY A 398 14.08 16.03 1.32
C GLY A 398 14.05 14.84 2.28
N TYR A 399 13.82 13.62 1.77
CA TYR A 399 13.84 12.39 2.55
C TYR A 399 14.65 11.30 1.84
N LYS A 400 15.17 10.35 2.60
CA LYS A 400 16.02 9.23 2.17
C LYS A 400 15.71 7.98 2.98
N LEU A 401 16.25 6.84 2.56
CA LEU A 401 16.25 5.64 3.40
C LEU A 401 17.03 5.86 4.71
N PRO A 402 16.67 5.15 5.79
CA PRO A 402 17.36 5.29 7.07
C PRO A 402 18.78 4.72 7.02
N PRO A 403 19.70 5.28 7.83
CA PRO A 403 20.93 4.57 8.17
C PRO A 403 20.60 3.27 8.92
N SER A 404 21.53 2.30 8.92
CA SER A 404 21.32 1.01 9.58
C SER A 404 21.08 1.10 11.09
N ASN A 405 21.58 2.15 11.76
CA ASN A 405 21.31 2.41 13.18
C ASN A 405 20.03 3.24 13.42
N GLY A 406 19.32 3.67 12.37
CA GLY A 406 18.21 4.62 12.52
C GLY A 406 17.10 4.17 13.47
N PHE A 407 16.90 2.86 13.60
CA PHE A 407 15.83 2.27 14.41
C PHE A 407 16.28 1.69 15.76
N THR A 408 17.57 1.78 16.13
CA THR A 408 18.08 1.13 17.35
C THR A 408 17.44 1.65 18.62
N GLY A 409 16.93 2.89 18.64
CA GLY A 409 16.23 3.47 19.79
C GLY A 409 14.87 2.83 20.11
N PHE A 410 14.36 1.94 19.26
CA PHE A 410 13.09 1.25 19.50
C PHE A 410 13.22 0.02 20.39
N THR A 411 14.43 -0.31 20.86
CA THR A 411 14.63 -1.24 21.97
C THR A 411 15.51 -0.62 23.05
N THR A 412 15.33 -1.04 24.30
CA THR A 412 16.04 -0.47 25.45
C THR A 412 17.56 -0.66 25.42
N THR A 413 18.05 -1.67 24.68
CA THR A 413 19.48 -2.00 24.56
C THR A 413 20.07 -1.67 23.20
N GLY A 414 19.28 -1.13 22.27
CA GLY A 414 19.73 -0.93 20.90
C GLY A 414 19.85 -2.22 20.07
N THR A 415 19.55 -3.37 20.67
CA THR A 415 19.72 -4.70 20.06
C THR A 415 18.42 -5.50 20.07
N ASN A 416 18.45 -6.68 19.46
CA ASN A 416 17.31 -7.60 19.39
C ASN A 416 16.98 -8.26 20.74
N ALA A 417 17.84 -8.11 21.75
CA ALA A 417 17.62 -8.63 23.10
C ALA A 417 16.92 -7.63 24.03
N GLY A 418 16.79 -6.36 23.61
CA GLY A 418 16.17 -5.31 24.43
C GLY A 418 14.64 -5.41 24.47
N GLU A 419 14.06 -4.88 25.54
CA GLU A 419 12.62 -4.69 25.61
C GLU A 419 12.17 -3.66 24.57
N VAL A 420 10.96 -3.84 24.03
CA VAL A 420 10.40 -2.93 23.03
C VAL A 420 10.08 -1.58 23.68
N ASN A 421 10.57 -0.49 23.09
CA ASN A 421 10.31 0.88 23.52
C ASN A 421 8.95 1.37 23.01
N LYS A 422 7.85 0.85 23.59
CA LYS A 422 6.48 1.00 23.07
C LYS A 422 5.48 1.55 24.10
N LYS A 423 4.38 2.10 23.59
CA LYS A 423 3.18 2.49 24.33
C LYS A 423 2.00 1.58 23.97
N GLY A 424 1.36 1.02 24.99
CA GLY A 424 0.14 0.21 24.83
C GLY A 424 0.37 -1.19 24.27
N ALA A 425 -0.73 -1.87 23.97
CA ALA A 425 -0.74 -3.22 23.42
C ALA A 425 -0.52 -3.23 21.89
N TRP A 426 -0.21 -4.42 21.35
CA TRP A 426 -0.08 -4.61 19.91
C TRP A 426 -1.44 -4.37 19.26
N ASN A 427 -1.48 -3.57 18.20
CA ASN A 427 -2.68 -3.31 17.43
C ASN A 427 -2.38 -3.40 15.94
N GLU A 428 -2.00 -4.60 15.49
CA GLU A 428 -1.52 -4.84 14.12
C GLU A 428 -0.35 -3.91 13.75
N GLY A 429 0.51 -3.65 14.75
CA GLY A 429 1.62 -2.70 14.73
C GLY A 429 1.99 -2.23 16.15
N TRP A 430 3.01 -1.39 16.26
CA TRP A 430 3.46 -0.80 17.52
C TRP A 430 3.39 0.73 17.50
N ASN A 431 2.89 1.33 18.58
CA ASN A 431 3.20 2.71 18.91
C ASN A 431 4.56 2.76 19.62
N LEU A 432 5.61 3.16 18.89
CA LEU A 432 6.97 3.21 19.39
C LEU A 432 7.31 4.61 19.89
N TYR A 433 7.96 4.71 21.04
CA TYR A 433 8.38 6.00 21.59
C TYR A 433 9.49 6.61 20.74
N CYS A 434 9.39 7.92 20.55
CA CYS A 434 10.37 8.70 19.80
C CYS A 434 11.64 8.96 20.64
N GLY A 435 11.49 9.14 21.96
CA GLY A 435 12.62 9.19 22.89
C GLY A 435 12.97 7.80 23.43
N LYS A 436 14.21 7.65 23.92
CA LYS A 436 14.65 6.43 24.60
C LYS A 436 13.89 6.21 25.91
N ASN A 437 13.85 4.96 26.39
CA ASN A 437 13.32 4.59 27.70
C ASN A 437 11.89 5.11 27.95
N MET A 438 11.02 4.94 26.96
CA MET A 438 9.60 5.27 27.01
C MET A 438 9.30 6.77 27.22
N THR A 439 10.09 7.64 26.59
CA THR A 439 9.94 9.10 26.72
C THR A 439 9.43 9.76 25.44
N GLY A 440 8.74 10.88 25.60
CA GLY A 440 8.26 11.73 24.50
C GLY A 440 7.05 11.18 23.76
N ASP A 441 6.86 11.70 22.55
CA ASP A 441 5.81 11.29 21.61
C ASP A 441 5.98 9.84 21.15
N THR A 442 4.93 9.29 20.54
CA THR A 442 5.00 8.01 19.83
C THR A 442 4.73 8.16 18.34
N VAL A 443 5.22 7.20 17.57
CA VAL A 443 4.94 7.00 16.15
C VAL A 443 4.44 5.58 15.93
N PHE A 444 3.38 5.40 15.14
CA PHE A 444 2.79 4.09 14.90
C PHE A 444 3.46 3.43 13.69
N PHE A 445 4.15 2.31 13.92
CA PHE A 445 4.70 1.46 12.87
C PHE A 445 3.75 0.27 12.60
N PRO A 446 3.07 0.22 11.45
CA PRO A 446 2.13 -0.83 11.10
C PRO A 446 2.81 -2.17 10.82
N ALA A 447 2.08 -3.26 11.02
CA ALA A 447 2.46 -4.60 10.61
C ALA A 447 1.95 -4.92 9.20
N SER A 448 2.39 -4.15 8.19
CA SER A 448 1.93 -4.27 6.80
C SER A 448 2.31 -5.58 6.11
N GLY A 449 3.12 -6.43 6.74
CA GLY A 449 3.69 -7.65 6.19
C GLY A 449 4.86 -7.36 5.24
N TYR A 450 5.09 -8.26 4.30
CA TYR A 450 6.11 -8.13 3.25
C TYR A 450 5.74 -8.96 2.01
N ARG A 451 6.44 -8.72 0.88
CA ARG A 451 6.37 -9.57 -0.31
C ARG A 451 7.44 -10.64 -0.33
N LEU A 452 7.03 -11.85 -0.71
CA LEU A 452 7.89 -13.02 -0.90
C LEU A 452 8.78 -12.83 -2.14
N TYR A 453 10.02 -13.25 -2.01
CA TYR A 453 11.05 -13.06 -3.04
C TYR A 453 10.84 -13.93 -4.28
N ASP A 454 10.10 -15.03 -4.19
CA ASP A 454 9.96 -16.06 -5.24
C ASP A 454 8.66 -15.97 -6.05
N SER A 455 7.63 -15.35 -5.46
CA SER A 455 6.26 -15.37 -5.98
C SER A 455 5.65 -13.98 -6.08
N SER A 456 6.30 -12.96 -5.52
CA SER A 456 5.78 -11.61 -5.26
C SER A 456 4.55 -11.56 -4.34
N GLY A 457 4.09 -12.70 -3.81
CA GLY A 457 2.93 -12.77 -2.93
C GLY A 457 3.16 -12.05 -1.61
N VAL A 458 2.10 -11.49 -1.04
CA VAL A 458 2.16 -10.80 0.26
C VAL A 458 2.01 -11.79 1.40
N TRP A 459 2.71 -11.55 2.51
CA TRP A 459 2.73 -12.45 3.66
C TRP A 459 2.80 -11.70 4.99
N ARG A 460 2.17 -12.28 6.03
CA ARG A 460 2.19 -11.84 7.44
C ARG A 460 1.62 -10.44 7.69
N GLN A 461 0.61 -10.05 6.92
CA GLN A 461 -0.17 -8.83 7.18
C GLN A 461 -0.83 -8.89 8.56
N GLY A 462 -0.76 -7.79 9.32
CA GLY A 462 -1.21 -7.68 10.71
C GLY A 462 -0.29 -8.35 11.74
N GLN A 463 0.78 -9.03 11.31
CA GLN A 463 1.70 -9.77 12.17
C GLN A 463 3.13 -9.25 12.13
N TYR A 464 3.66 -8.95 10.94
CA TYR A 464 5.02 -8.46 10.77
C TYR A 464 5.02 -7.08 10.12
N GLY A 465 5.91 -6.20 10.56
CA GLY A 465 6.30 -5.01 9.80
C GLY A 465 7.78 -5.11 9.52
N VAL A 466 8.19 -4.84 8.29
CA VAL A 466 9.60 -4.93 7.89
C VAL A 466 9.97 -3.69 7.10
N TYR A 467 11.05 -3.02 7.50
CA TYR A 467 11.41 -1.68 7.01
C TYR A 467 12.86 -1.62 6.61
N TRP A 468 13.12 -1.37 5.32
CA TRP A 468 14.47 -1.31 4.77
C TRP A 468 15.33 -0.17 5.36
N SER A 469 16.63 -0.43 5.39
CA SER A 469 17.69 0.56 5.59
C SER A 469 18.56 0.68 4.32
N ALA A 470 19.24 1.82 4.19
CA ALA A 470 20.06 2.14 3.02
C ALA A 470 21.31 1.26 2.88
N VAL A 471 21.90 0.86 4.01
CA VAL A 471 23.10 0.00 4.08
C VAL A 471 22.69 -1.47 4.04
N PRO A 472 23.31 -2.34 3.24
CA PRO A 472 22.99 -3.76 3.20
C PRO A 472 23.78 -4.57 4.24
N LEU A 473 23.26 -5.74 4.62
CA LEU A 473 23.94 -6.69 5.51
C LEU A 473 25.12 -7.39 4.81
N ARG A 474 24.97 -7.66 3.51
CA ARG A 474 25.99 -8.17 2.60
C ARG A 474 25.53 -7.97 1.15
N LYS A 475 26.23 -8.55 0.18
CA LYS A 475 25.89 -8.36 -1.24
C LYS A 475 24.56 -8.99 -1.61
N GLU A 476 24.13 -10.02 -0.88
CA GLU A 476 22.93 -10.81 -1.15
C GLU A 476 21.72 -10.40 -0.29
N ASP A 477 21.96 -9.69 0.82
CA ASP A 477 20.97 -9.37 1.85
C ASP A 477 20.98 -7.88 2.22
N GLY A 478 19.80 -7.29 2.38
CA GLY A 478 19.64 -5.93 2.90
C GLY A 478 19.65 -5.88 4.44
N HIS A 479 19.69 -4.68 5.01
CA HIS A 479 19.29 -4.45 6.40
C HIS A 479 17.86 -3.96 6.49
N ALA A 480 17.12 -4.47 7.46
CA ALA A 480 15.80 -3.97 7.81
C ALA A 480 15.53 -4.12 9.31
N MET A 481 14.70 -3.20 9.82
CA MET A 481 14.01 -3.41 11.11
C MET A 481 12.84 -4.39 10.91
N ILE A 482 12.63 -5.26 11.89
CA ILE A 482 11.42 -6.10 11.99
C ILE A 482 10.64 -5.74 13.26
N LEU A 483 9.32 -5.69 13.15
CA LEU A 483 8.39 -5.68 14.28
C LEU A 483 7.45 -6.89 14.25
N PHE A 484 7.12 -7.40 15.44
CA PHE A 484 6.24 -8.54 15.70
C PHE A 484 5.52 -8.34 17.06
N PRO A 485 4.38 -9.01 17.36
CA PRO A 485 3.67 -8.84 18.63
C PRO A 485 4.49 -9.08 19.91
N SER A 486 5.59 -9.84 19.83
CA SER A 486 6.43 -10.13 20.99
C SER A 486 7.81 -9.45 20.97
N TYR A 487 8.24 -8.84 19.86
CA TYR A 487 9.56 -8.22 19.76
C TYR A 487 9.67 -7.16 18.68
N VAL A 488 10.71 -6.34 18.79
CA VAL A 488 11.24 -5.50 17.72
C VAL A 488 12.71 -5.88 17.54
N CYS A 489 13.10 -6.20 16.32
CA CYS A 489 14.49 -6.38 15.93
C CYS A 489 14.93 -5.14 15.15
N PRO A 490 15.54 -4.14 15.81
CA PRO A 490 15.99 -2.93 15.13
C PRO A 490 17.22 -3.20 14.24
N MET A 491 17.92 -4.31 14.48
CA MET A 491 19.09 -4.72 13.71
C MET A 491 18.86 -6.09 13.08
N SER A 492 19.27 -6.24 11.82
CA SER A 492 19.20 -7.52 11.13
C SER A 492 20.24 -8.49 11.72
N SER A 493 19.80 -9.66 12.17
CA SER A 493 20.68 -10.76 12.57
C SER A 493 20.90 -11.74 11.43
N TYR A 494 22.01 -12.47 11.46
CA TYR A 494 22.34 -13.50 10.46
C TYR A 494 21.31 -14.65 10.36
N GLY A 495 20.39 -14.79 11.32
CA GLY A 495 19.40 -15.86 11.36
C GLY A 495 18.09 -15.61 10.60
N HIS A 496 17.88 -14.41 10.05
CA HIS A 496 16.70 -14.08 9.26
C HIS A 496 17.09 -13.83 7.80
N TYR A 497 16.32 -14.40 6.86
CA TYR A 497 16.56 -14.28 5.43
C TYR A 497 16.11 -12.90 4.91
N TYR A 498 16.98 -11.88 5.02
CA TYR A 498 16.79 -10.50 4.52
C TYR A 498 17.13 -10.36 3.03
N TYR A 499 16.78 -11.36 2.23
CA TYR A 499 17.06 -11.40 0.80
C TYR A 499 16.62 -10.10 0.13
N ARG A 500 17.53 -9.50 -0.65
CA ARG A 500 17.29 -8.26 -1.40
C ARG A 500 16.05 -8.33 -2.29
N GLY A 501 15.71 -9.52 -2.78
CA GLY A 501 14.54 -9.79 -3.61
C GLY A 501 13.20 -9.78 -2.87
N ARG A 502 13.18 -9.68 -1.53
CA ARG A 502 11.92 -9.45 -0.79
C ARG A 502 11.42 -8.02 -0.98
N GLY A 503 10.12 -7.83 -0.87
CA GLY A 503 9.51 -6.50 -0.90
C GLY A 503 9.21 -6.06 0.52
N PHE A 504 10.00 -5.12 1.06
CA PHE A 504 9.74 -4.53 2.38
C PHE A 504 9.31 -3.06 2.25
N SER A 505 8.71 -2.57 3.31
CA SER A 505 8.30 -1.18 3.42
C SER A 505 9.52 -0.27 3.51
N VAL A 506 9.35 0.99 3.11
CA VAL A 506 10.35 2.04 3.31
C VAL A 506 9.78 3.06 4.28
N TRP A 507 10.56 3.45 5.28
CA TRP A 507 10.22 4.53 6.19
C TRP A 507 11.13 5.74 5.92
N PRO A 508 10.63 6.84 5.34
CA PRO A 508 11.49 7.95 4.96
C PRO A 508 12.05 8.73 6.16
N PHE A 509 13.36 8.97 6.15
CA PHE A 509 14.10 9.81 7.09
C PHE A 509 14.46 11.11 6.39
N GLN A 510 14.45 12.25 7.10
CA GLN A 510 14.85 13.53 6.51
C GLN A 510 16.32 13.50 6.07
N GLU A 511 16.60 14.15 4.94
CA GLU A 511 17.94 14.22 4.33
C GLU A 511 18.97 15.01 5.15
#